data_AF-A0AAC9LC43-F1
#
_entry.id   AF-A0AAC9LC43-F1
#
_cell.length_a   1.000
_cell.length_b   1.000
_cell.length_c   1.000
_cell.angle_alpha   90.00
_cell.angle_beta   90.00
_cell.angle_gamma   90.00
#
_symmetry.space_group_name_H-M   'P 1'
#
loop_
_entity.id
_entity.type
_entity.pdbx_description
1 polymer ?
#
loop_
_entity_poly.entity_id
_entity_poly.type
_entity_poly.pdbx_seq_one_letter_code
_entity_poly.pdbx_strand_id
1 'polypeptide(L)'
;MPTPKAAPMPPLLESAPPKPLPGSRTTSSVAAELRAIAAAGELELPRPGAGDTVGRWAALAALGRRDLVLARLAEGHTDALAILAEAGRTPVPDALYGVWAARSSGTGAQLTDGGLSGTVRFCSGATVLDRALVVAGDRLVEVDLSAEGVRARPDSWQAVGMDASDSADVEFDQVQVQADALVGPPGWYVTRPGFAFGGGGVAAVWLGGAAGIVDSVRTWLVEREHVDEHQCAHLGALHTTVRATEALLARAAELIDQPTRDSAGSAGRDHLDRPDQLETLIQTCRAAAERTACEVLDRAPKVAGPTPMCRDRRFAQRLADLLVYVRQHHAERDLATLGRRVLAGEHDR
;
A
#
# COMPACT_ATOMS: atom_id res chain seq x y z
N MET A 1 8.60 8.31 40.54
CA MET A 1 9.54 8.23 39.41
C MET A 1 8.90 8.98 38.25
N PRO A 2 9.58 9.96 37.62
CA PRO A 2 9.06 10.57 36.41
C PRO A 2 8.96 9.49 35.33
N THR A 3 7.79 9.38 34.69
CA THR A 3 7.63 8.56 33.49
C THR A 3 8.67 8.99 32.47
N PRO A 4 9.43 8.05 31.86
CA PRO A 4 10.37 8.41 30.82
C PRO A 4 9.60 9.14 29.72
N LYS A 5 10.05 10.36 29.40
CA LYS A 5 9.49 11.14 28.30
C LYS A 5 9.71 10.33 27.03
N ALA A 6 8.63 9.80 26.44
CA ALA A 6 8.71 9.06 25.19
C ALA A 6 9.48 9.90 24.17
N ALA A 7 10.44 9.30 23.49
CA ALA A 7 11.15 9.96 22.40
C ALA A 7 10.11 10.43 21.36
N PRO A 8 10.28 11.63 20.77
CA PRO A 8 9.37 12.07 19.72
C PRO A 8 9.39 11.04 18.59
N MET A 9 8.22 10.59 18.16
CA MET A 9 8.11 9.65 17.06
C MET A 9 8.72 10.24 15.79
N PRO A 10 9.39 9.42 14.96
CA PRO A 10 9.84 9.86 13.66
C PRO A 10 8.62 10.28 12.81
N PRO A 11 8.74 11.35 12.00
CA PRO A 11 7.68 11.72 11.07
C PRO A 11 7.54 10.63 10.00
N LEU A 12 6.32 10.43 9.47
CA LEU A 12 6.13 9.53 8.34
C LEU A 12 6.67 10.14 7.03
N LEU A 13 6.65 11.47 6.93
CA LEU A 13 7.20 12.21 5.81
C LEU A 13 8.42 13.00 6.27
N GLU A 14 9.61 12.63 5.78
CA GLU A 14 10.82 13.42 5.98
C GLU A 14 10.69 14.83 5.39
N SER A 15 11.49 15.78 5.88
CA SER A 15 11.45 17.15 5.37
C SER A 15 11.93 17.25 3.91
N ALA A 16 12.93 16.46 3.54
CA ALA A 16 13.46 16.39 2.18
C ALA A 16 12.70 15.36 1.33
N PRO A 17 12.35 15.67 0.07
CA PRO A 17 11.76 14.70 -0.82
C PRO A 17 12.80 13.63 -1.23
N PRO A 18 12.38 12.36 -1.39
CA PRO A 18 13.25 11.29 -1.86
C PRO A 18 13.68 11.53 -3.32
N LYS A 19 14.86 11.01 -3.67
CA LYS A 19 15.38 11.12 -5.04
C LYS A 19 14.44 10.42 -6.04
N PRO A 20 14.18 11.02 -7.21
CA PRO A 20 13.45 10.36 -8.30
C PRO A 20 13.99 8.99 -8.67
N LEU A 21 13.16 8.21 -9.37
CA LEU A 21 13.66 7.11 -10.19
C LEU A 21 14.62 7.65 -11.26
N PRO A 22 15.73 6.95 -11.55
CA PRO A 22 16.62 7.33 -12.63
C PRO A 22 15.97 7.06 -13.99
N GLY A 23 16.00 8.04 -14.89
CA GLY A 23 15.59 7.86 -16.29
C GLY A 23 14.08 7.82 -16.53
N SER A 24 13.69 7.23 -17.67
CA SER A 24 12.27 7.12 -18.08
C SER A 24 11.61 5.94 -17.39
N ARG A 25 10.40 6.14 -16.87
CA ARG A 25 9.63 5.08 -16.22
C ARG A 25 9.04 4.11 -17.23
N THR A 26 9.37 2.84 -17.07
CA THR A 26 8.81 1.69 -17.78
C THR A 26 8.63 0.54 -16.78
N THR A 27 7.84 -0.48 -17.14
CA THR A 27 7.69 -1.70 -16.33
C THR A 27 9.06 -2.30 -15.97
N SER A 28 9.97 -2.43 -16.95
CA SER A 28 11.30 -2.99 -16.73
C SER A 28 12.19 -2.11 -15.84
N SER A 29 12.15 -0.78 -15.98
CA SER A 29 12.96 0.10 -15.14
C SER A 29 12.49 0.12 -13.69
N VAL A 30 11.18 0.05 -13.45
CA VAL A 30 10.61 -0.06 -12.10
C VAL A 30 10.99 -1.40 -11.49
N ALA A 31 10.87 -2.50 -12.22
CA ALA A 31 11.25 -3.83 -11.73
C ALA A 31 12.74 -3.91 -11.39
N ALA A 32 13.61 -3.30 -12.21
CA ALA A 32 15.04 -3.22 -11.93
C ALA A 32 15.34 -2.42 -10.66
N GLU A 33 14.68 -1.28 -10.47
CA GLU A 33 14.79 -0.51 -9.23
C GLU A 33 14.31 -1.31 -8.02
N LEU A 34 13.16 -1.99 -8.14
CA LEU A 34 12.60 -2.81 -7.06
C LEU A 34 13.59 -3.92 -6.63
N ARG A 35 14.20 -4.62 -7.59
CA ARG A 35 15.26 -5.60 -7.29
C ARG A 35 16.47 -4.95 -6.61
N ALA A 36 16.88 -3.77 -7.07
CA ALA A 36 18.04 -3.08 -6.50
C ALA A 36 17.80 -2.69 -5.03
N ILE A 37 16.64 -2.09 -4.71
CA ILE A 37 16.32 -1.69 -3.33
C ILE A 37 16.05 -2.91 -2.43
N ALA A 38 15.50 -4.00 -2.98
CA ALA A 38 15.34 -5.26 -2.26
C ALA A 38 16.70 -5.86 -1.89
N ALA A 39 17.63 -5.95 -2.85
CA ALA A 39 18.98 -6.46 -2.64
C ALA A 39 19.82 -5.59 -1.69
N ALA A 40 19.51 -4.29 -1.60
CA ALA A 40 20.13 -3.36 -0.66
C ALA A 40 19.54 -3.46 0.77
N GLY A 41 18.51 -4.29 0.99
CA GLY A 41 17.84 -4.45 2.28
C GLY A 41 16.85 -3.32 2.62
N GLU A 42 16.57 -2.40 1.69
CA GLU A 42 15.65 -1.27 1.94
C GLU A 42 14.18 -1.71 2.10
N LEU A 43 13.86 -2.95 1.71
CA LEU A 43 12.54 -3.55 1.86
C LEU A 43 12.43 -4.49 3.07
N GLU A 44 13.45 -4.57 3.93
CA GLU A 44 13.38 -5.28 5.21
C GLU A 44 12.60 -4.46 6.24
N LEU A 45 11.29 -4.35 6.03
CA LEU A 45 10.42 -3.54 6.86
C LEU A 45 9.95 -4.29 8.12
N PRO A 46 9.66 -3.57 9.23
CA PRO A 46 8.98 -4.15 10.38
C PRO A 46 7.68 -4.86 9.97
N ARG A 47 7.36 -5.95 10.68
CA ARG A 47 6.10 -6.67 10.49
C ARG A 47 4.92 -5.80 10.94
N PRO A 48 3.75 -5.88 10.27
CA PRO A 48 2.57 -5.12 10.66
C PRO A 48 2.17 -5.39 12.12
N GLY A 49 2.06 -4.35 12.94
CA GLY A 49 1.66 -4.47 14.35
C GLY A 49 2.66 -5.19 15.25
N ALA A 50 3.94 -5.24 14.86
CA ALA A 50 5.00 -5.92 15.62
C ALA A 50 5.88 -4.97 16.45
N GLY A 51 5.42 -3.76 16.75
CA GLY A 51 6.11 -2.81 17.63
C GLY A 51 6.88 -1.68 16.94
N ASP A 52 6.87 -1.62 15.60
CA ASP A 52 7.40 -0.50 14.81
C ASP A 52 6.58 -0.26 13.53
N THR A 53 5.27 -0.09 13.72
CA THR A 53 4.31 0.22 12.66
C THR A 53 4.61 1.59 12.04
N VAL A 54 5.11 2.55 12.84
CA VAL A 54 5.49 3.88 12.34
C VAL A 54 6.66 3.79 11.35
N GLY A 55 7.71 3.01 11.66
CA GLY A 55 8.85 2.80 10.76
C GLY A 55 8.43 2.15 9.44
N ARG A 56 7.57 1.12 9.51
CA ARG A 56 6.99 0.50 8.30
C ARG A 56 6.25 1.52 7.44
N TRP A 57 5.35 2.31 8.05
CA TRP A 57 4.54 3.27 7.30
C TRP A 57 5.36 4.45 6.77
N ALA A 58 6.40 4.88 7.48
CA ALA A 58 7.33 5.91 7.00
C ALA A 58 8.07 5.44 5.74
N ALA A 59 8.58 4.20 5.73
CA ALA A 59 9.24 3.63 4.56
C ALA A 59 8.28 3.52 3.35
N LEU A 60 7.05 3.04 3.58
CA LEU A 60 6.03 2.96 2.52
C LEU A 60 5.60 4.33 2.00
N ALA A 61 5.47 5.34 2.88
CA ALA A 61 5.18 6.71 2.48
C ALA A 61 6.35 7.32 1.69
N ALA A 62 7.60 7.05 2.08
CA ALA A 62 8.78 7.49 1.33
C ALA A 62 8.82 6.88 -0.08
N LEU A 63 8.49 5.59 -0.22
CA LEU A 63 8.35 4.95 -1.52
C LEU A 63 7.22 5.59 -2.35
N GLY A 64 6.04 5.80 -1.77
CA GLY A 64 4.92 6.45 -2.46
C GLY A 64 5.27 7.88 -2.91
N ARG A 65 6.00 8.60 -2.08
CA ARG A 65 6.51 9.95 -2.39
C ARG A 65 7.55 9.93 -3.49
N ARG A 66 8.34 8.86 -3.60
CA ARG A 66 9.32 8.65 -4.67
C ARG A 66 8.66 8.36 -6.01
N ASP A 67 7.86 7.30 -6.07
CA ASP A 67 7.11 6.83 -7.25
C ASP A 67 6.02 5.83 -6.81
N LEU A 68 4.76 6.08 -7.20
CA LEU A 68 3.61 5.28 -6.74
C LEU A 68 3.61 3.84 -7.29
N VAL A 69 4.16 3.64 -8.47
CA VAL A 69 4.24 2.31 -9.10
C VAL A 69 5.29 1.46 -8.38
N LEU A 70 6.49 2.02 -8.15
CA LEU A 70 7.50 1.35 -7.31
C LEU A 70 6.93 1.01 -5.93
N ALA A 71 6.24 1.97 -5.31
CA ALA A 71 5.66 1.78 -3.99
C ALA A 71 4.58 0.68 -3.96
N ARG A 72 3.77 0.56 -5.01
CA ARG A 72 2.78 -0.51 -5.12
C ARG A 72 3.43 -1.90 -5.15
N LEU A 73 4.49 -2.07 -5.92
CA LEU A 73 5.19 -3.35 -6.00
C LEU A 73 5.97 -3.66 -4.71
N ALA A 74 6.64 -2.66 -4.13
CA ALA A 74 7.33 -2.81 -2.86
C ALA A 74 6.37 -3.11 -1.69
N GLU A 75 5.20 -2.45 -1.65
CA GLU A 75 4.17 -2.74 -0.65
C GLU A 75 3.68 -4.18 -0.76
N GLY A 76 3.36 -4.66 -1.98
CA GLY A 76 2.97 -6.05 -2.21
C GLY A 76 4.07 -7.06 -1.82
N HIS A 77 5.33 -6.76 -2.15
CA HIS A 77 6.46 -7.60 -1.77
C HIS A 77 6.63 -7.68 -0.25
N THR A 78 6.64 -6.53 0.43
CA THR A 78 6.82 -6.48 1.89
C THR A 78 5.63 -7.02 2.67
N ASP A 79 4.41 -7.02 2.09
CA ASP A 79 3.26 -7.74 2.66
C ASP A 79 3.40 -9.25 2.47
N ALA A 80 3.82 -9.72 1.30
CA ALA A 80 4.08 -11.15 1.06
C ALA A 80 5.12 -11.72 2.04
N LEU A 81 6.22 -11.00 2.27
CA LEU A 81 7.23 -11.42 3.25
C LEU A 81 6.67 -11.49 4.68
N ALA A 82 5.83 -10.52 5.06
CA ALA A 82 5.17 -10.55 6.36
C ALA A 82 4.21 -11.74 6.50
N ILE A 83 3.43 -12.03 5.45
CA ILE A 83 2.51 -13.18 5.41
C ILE A 83 3.28 -14.50 5.53
N LEU A 84 4.37 -14.68 4.78
CA LEU A 84 5.18 -15.88 4.86
C LEU A 84 5.78 -16.07 6.25
N ALA A 85 6.29 -14.99 6.86
CA ALA A 85 6.81 -15.03 8.22
C ALA A 85 5.73 -15.37 9.26
N GLU A 86 4.52 -14.84 9.13
CA GLU A 86 3.37 -15.19 9.98
C GLU A 86 2.95 -16.65 9.81
N ALA A 87 3.13 -17.22 8.62
CA ALA A 87 2.90 -18.64 8.33
C ALA A 87 4.07 -19.55 8.75
N GLY A 88 5.16 -19.01 9.29
CA GLY A 88 6.36 -19.77 9.64
C GLY A 88 7.16 -20.28 8.44
N ARG A 89 7.04 -19.61 7.28
CA ARG A 89 7.70 -19.98 6.01
C ARG A 89 8.81 -18.98 5.68
N THR A 90 9.85 -19.48 5.05
CA THR A 90 10.95 -18.67 4.51
C THR A 90 10.67 -18.36 3.04
N PRO A 91 10.80 -17.10 2.58
CA PRO A 91 10.68 -16.77 1.17
C PRO A 91 11.78 -17.45 0.34
N VAL A 92 11.51 -17.66 -0.95
CA VAL A 92 12.52 -18.06 -1.92
C VAL A 92 13.59 -16.97 -2.00
N PRO A 93 14.89 -17.31 -1.84
CA PRO A 93 15.97 -16.34 -1.92
C PRO A 93 15.94 -15.54 -3.23
N ASP A 94 16.22 -14.23 -3.13
CA ASP A 94 16.31 -13.29 -4.25
C ASP A 94 15.03 -13.12 -5.10
N ALA A 95 13.92 -13.78 -4.75
CA ALA A 95 12.67 -13.69 -5.47
C ALA A 95 11.88 -12.43 -5.06
N LEU A 96 11.33 -11.74 -6.05
CA LEU A 96 10.32 -10.72 -5.84
C LEU A 96 8.93 -11.35 -5.73
N TYR A 97 8.14 -10.81 -4.80
CA TYR A 97 6.83 -11.34 -4.44
C TYR A 97 5.72 -10.33 -4.70
N GLY A 98 4.54 -10.85 -5.06
CA GLY A 98 3.27 -10.13 -5.01
C GLY A 98 2.25 -10.82 -4.10
N VAL A 99 1.18 -10.10 -3.76
CA VAL A 99 -0.01 -10.66 -3.10
C VAL A 99 -1.23 -10.36 -3.96
N TRP A 100 -1.91 -11.40 -4.43
CA TRP A 100 -3.04 -11.30 -5.36
C TRP A 100 -4.29 -11.90 -4.73
N ALA A 101 -5.13 -11.00 -4.20
CA ALA A 101 -6.34 -11.35 -3.44
C ALA A 101 -7.64 -10.80 -4.06
N ALA A 102 -7.57 -10.22 -5.25
CA ALA A 102 -8.72 -9.56 -5.87
C ALA A 102 -9.82 -10.58 -6.25
N ARG A 103 -11.03 -10.38 -5.71
CA ARG A 103 -12.23 -11.17 -6.00
C ARG A 103 -13.30 -10.28 -6.65
N SER A 104 -13.01 -9.78 -7.86
CA SER A 104 -13.95 -8.91 -8.59
C SER A 104 -15.00 -9.73 -9.35
N SER A 105 -16.29 -9.40 -9.23
CA SER A 105 -17.38 -9.86 -10.12
C SER A 105 -17.29 -11.30 -10.66
N GLY A 106 -17.17 -12.31 -9.78
CA GLY A 106 -17.15 -13.73 -10.17
C GLY A 106 -15.81 -14.26 -10.71
N THR A 107 -14.76 -13.45 -10.68
CA THR A 107 -13.38 -13.86 -10.99
C THR A 107 -12.57 -14.17 -9.73
N GLY A 108 -11.49 -14.90 -9.90
CA GLY A 108 -10.60 -15.38 -8.84
C GLY A 108 -10.06 -16.77 -9.17
N ALA A 109 -9.00 -17.16 -8.46
CA ALA A 109 -8.48 -18.52 -8.53
C ALA A 109 -9.29 -19.46 -7.62
N GLN A 110 -9.33 -20.73 -7.97
CA GLN A 110 -9.88 -21.83 -7.17
C GLN A 110 -8.86 -22.96 -7.14
N LEU A 111 -8.75 -23.61 -5.99
CA LEU A 111 -7.93 -24.81 -5.83
C LEU A 111 -8.86 -26.02 -5.72
N THR A 112 -8.75 -26.97 -6.65
CA THR A 112 -9.57 -28.20 -6.68
C THR A 112 -8.67 -29.38 -7.01
N ASP A 113 -8.69 -30.41 -6.17
CA ASP A 113 -7.90 -31.64 -6.35
C ASP A 113 -6.40 -31.41 -6.66
N GLY A 114 -5.81 -30.34 -6.09
CA GLY A 114 -4.41 -29.96 -6.31
C GLY A 114 -4.15 -29.09 -7.55
N GLY A 115 -5.15 -28.83 -8.39
CA GLY A 115 -5.07 -27.92 -9.53
C GLY A 115 -5.57 -26.52 -9.19
N LEU A 116 -4.74 -25.51 -9.41
CA LEU A 116 -5.12 -24.09 -9.35
C LEU A 116 -5.66 -23.64 -10.70
N SER A 117 -6.86 -23.05 -10.72
CA SER A 117 -7.49 -22.56 -11.95
C SER A 117 -8.30 -21.30 -11.77
N GLY A 118 -8.46 -20.54 -12.84
CA GLY A 118 -9.25 -19.32 -12.90
C GLY A 118 -8.43 -18.09 -13.26
N THR A 119 -9.05 -16.91 -13.22
CA THR A 119 -8.39 -15.65 -13.57
C THR A 119 -8.43 -14.73 -12.37
N VAL A 120 -7.26 -14.27 -11.94
CA VAL A 120 -7.11 -13.25 -10.90
C VAL A 120 -6.83 -11.92 -11.57
N ARG A 121 -7.60 -10.90 -11.21
CA ARG A 121 -7.49 -9.56 -11.82
C ARG A 121 -6.54 -8.67 -11.05
N PHE A 122 -6.03 -7.65 -11.73
CA PHE A 122 -5.21 -6.57 -11.13
C PHE A 122 -3.97 -7.11 -10.41
N CYS A 123 -3.28 -8.06 -11.03
CA CYS A 123 -2.10 -8.71 -10.48
C CYS A 123 -0.88 -7.81 -10.67
N SER A 124 -0.66 -6.83 -9.78
CA SER A 124 0.50 -5.93 -9.87
C SER A 124 1.80 -6.71 -9.98
N GLY A 125 2.62 -6.35 -10.99
CA GLY A 125 3.88 -7.02 -11.31
C GLY A 125 3.74 -8.35 -12.07
N ALA A 126 2.63 -8.56 -12.78
CA ALA A 126 2.25 -9.82 -13.43
C ALA A 126 3.33 -10.47 -14.31
N THR A 127 4.20 -9.67 -14.94
CA THR A 127 5.25 -10.11 -15.88
C THR A 127 6.67 -9.93 -15.34
N VAL A 128 6.83 -9.30 -14.16
CA VAL A 128 8.14 -8.93 -13.61
C VAL A 128 8.46 -9.53 -12.25
N LEU A 129 7.45 -10.01 -11.52
CA LEU A 129 7.63 -10.70 -10.24
C LEU A 129 7.96 -12.18 -10.48
N ASP A 130 8.63 -12.79 -9.51
CA ASP A 130 9.06 -14.19 -9.60
C ASP A 130 8.06 -15.12 -8.90
N ARG A 131 7.42 -14.63 -7.83
CA ARG A 131 6.46 -15.36 -6.99
C ARG A 131 5.22 -14.53 -6.69
N ALA A 132 4.09 -15.19 -6.44
CA ALA A 132 2.91 -14.53 -5.89
C ALA A 132 2.22 -15.39 -4.83
N LEU A 133 1.66 -14.73 -3.81
CA LEU A 133 0.69 -15.33 -2.90
C LEU A 133 -0.71 -15.09 -3.46
N VAL A 134 -1.36 -16.16 -3.92
CA VAL A 134 -2.64 -16.12 -4.61
C VAL A 134 -3.74 -16.65 -3.70
N VAL A 135 -4.77 -15.84 -3.48
CA VAL A 135 -5.97 -16.29 -2.76
C VAL A 135 -6.84 -17.13 -3.70
N ALA A 136 -6.99 -18.41 -3.37
CA ALA A 136 -7.74 -19.40 -4.13
C ALA A 136 -8.87 -19.99 -3.28
N GLY A 137 -10.08 -19.45 -3.43
CA GLY A 137 -11.20 -19.79 -2.54
C GLY A 137 -10.93 -19.36 -1.10
N ASP A 138 -10.81 -20.33 -0.19
CA ASP A 138 -10.42 -20.14 1.21
C ASP A 138 -8.93 -20.45 1.48
N ARG A 139 -8.16 -20.77 0.44
CA ARG A 139 -6.73 -21.10 0.54
C ARG A 139 -5.87 -19.93 0.11
N LEU A 140 -4.66 -19.87 0.65
CA LEU A 140 -3.58 -19.04 0.14
C LEU A 140 -2.49 -19.96 -0.43
N VAL A 141 -2.07 -19.70 -1.66
CA VAL A 141 -1.12 -20.53 -2.41
C VAL A 141 0.05 -19.67 -2.85
N GLU A 142 1.28 -20.10 -2.58
CA GLU A 142 2.46 -19.54 -3.20
C GLU A 142 2.67 -20.15 -4.59
N VAL A 143 2.75 -19.30 -5.61
CA VAL A 143 2.85 -19.74 -7.01
C VAL A 143 4.17 -19.25 -7.61
N ASP A 144 4.87 -20.16 -8.32
CA ASP A 144 5.93 -19.81 -9.26
C ASP A 144 5.32 -19.14 -10.49
N LEU A 145 5.67 -17.88 -10.77
CA LEU A 145 5.09 -17.18 -11.91
C LEU A 145 5.67 -17.64 -13.26
N SER A 146 6.73 -18.46 -13.24
CA SER A 146 7.27 -19.13 -14.42
C SER A 146 6.66 -20.52 -14.66
N ALA A 147 5.81 -21.03 -13.77
CA ALA A 147 5.22 -22.37 -13.89
C ALA A 147 4.33 -22.49 -15.14
N GLU A 148 4.30 -23.71 -15.68
CA GLU A 148 3.36 -24.06 -16.75
C GLU A 148 1.91 -23.84 -16.28
N GLY A 149 1.11 -23.21 -17.16
CA GLY A 149 -0.28 -22.88 -16.87
C GLY A 149 -0.49 -21.50 -16.23
N VAL A 150 0.57 -20.78 -15.84
CA VAL A 150 0.48 -19.36 -15.42
C VAL A 150 0.62 -18.47 -16.66
N ARG A 151 -0.39 -17.63 -16.92
CA ARG A 151 -0.40 -16.76 -18.12
C ARG A 151 -0.90 -15.36 -17.76
N ALA A 152 0.00 -14.39 -17.74
CA ALA A 152 -0.38 -12.98 -17.72
C ALA A 152 -1.12 -12.60 -19.02
N ARG A 153 -2.06 -11.68 -18.93
CA ARG A 153 -2.81 -11.10 -20.05
C ARG A 153 -2.50 -9.60 -20.15
N PRO A 154 -1.33 -9.21 -20.71
CA PRO A 154 -0.87 -7.81 -20.69
C PRO A 154 -1.93 -6.81 -21.21
N ASP A 155 -2.69 -7.19 -22.23
CA ASP A 155 -3.72 -6.36 -22.84
C ASP A 155 -4.92 -6.06 -21.91
N SER A 156 -5.03 -6.71 -20.75
CA SER A 156 -6.08 -6.40 -19.79
C SER A 156 -5.77 -5.16 -18.93
N TRP A 157 -4.51 -4.67 -18.94
CA TRP A 157 -4.11 -3.46 -18.23
C TRP A 157 -3.86 -2.30 -19.18
N GLN A 158 -4.91 -1.51 -19.43
CA GLN A 158 -4.91 -0.37 -20.36
C GLN A 158 -4.82 1.00 -19.64
N ALA A 159 -4.39 1.00 -18.38
CA ALA A 159 -4.42 2.19 -17.55
C ALA A 159 -3.33 3.20 -17.96
N VAL A 160 -3.71 4.49 -18.06
CA VAL A 160 -2.75 5.59 -18.28
C VAL A 160 -1.98 5.92 -16.99
N GLY A 161 -2.70 5.95 -15.87
CA GLY A 161 -2.12 6.01 -14.53
C GLY A 161 -1.78 4.61 -14.05
N MET A 162 -0.70 4.47 -13.29
CA MET A 162 -0.19 3.17 -12.84
C MET A 162 0.14 2.22 -14.01
N ASP A 163 0.43 2.75 -15.20
CA ASP A 163 0.73 1.99 -16.42
C ASP A 163 1.87 0.99 -16.21
N ALA A 164 2.97 1.43 -15.58
CA ALA A 164 4.15 0.63 -15.30
C ALA A 164 4.00 -0.32 -14.09
N SER A 165 2.84 -0.32 -13.41
CA SER A 165 2.56 -1.26 -12.30
C SER A 165 2.38 -2.70 -12.76
N ASP A 166 2.21 -2.89 -14.07
CA ASP A 166 2.07 -4.21 -14.68
C ASP A 166 0.96 -5.03 -14.00
N SER A 167 -0.22 -4.41 -13.83
CA SER A 167 -1.35 -4.96 -13.09
C SER A 167 -2.32 -5.74 -13.99
N ALA A 168 -1.77 -6.54 -14.91
CA ALA A 168 -2.54 -7.39 -15.80
C ALA A 168 -3.35 -8.45 -15.04
N ASP A 169 -4.34 -9.02 -15.72
CA ASP A 169 -5.03 -10.22 -15.26
C ASP A 169 -4.08 -11.41 -15.47
N VAL A 170 -4.09 -12.35 -14.53
CA VAL A 170 -3.29 -13.58 -14.61
C VAL A 170 -4.26 -14.76 -14.60
N GLU A 171 -4.14 -15.60 -15.63
CA GLU A 171 -4.86 -16.84 -15.78
C GLU A 171 -4.02 -18.00 -15.24
N PHE A 172 -4.68 -18.86 -14.47
CA PHE A 172 -4.16 -20.13 -14.00
C PHE A 172 -4.95 -21.24 -14.71
N ASP A 173 -4.21 -22.10 -15.41
CA ASP A 173 -4.74 -23.23 -16.18
C ASP A 173 -4.19 -24.54 -15.59
N GLN A 174 -4.94 -25.13 -14.66
CA GLN A 174 -4.60 -26.39 -13.96
C GLN A 174 -3.17 -26.43 -13.40
N VAL A 175 -2.68 -25.31 -12.87
CA VAL A 175 -1.34 -25.21 -12.28
C VAL A 175 -1.25 -26.15 -11.07
N GLN A 176 -0.28 -27.07 -11.08
CA GLN A 176 -0.15 -28.09 -10.05
C GLN A 176 0.37 -27.47 -8.75
N VAL A 177 -0.41 -27.59 -7.68
CA VAL A 177 -0.09 -27.06 -6.35
C VAL A 177 0.37 -28.20 -5.44
N GLN A 178 1.65 -28.15 -5.08
CA GLN A 178 2.22 -29.06 -4.10
C GLN A 178 1.81 -28.69 -2.68
N ALA A 179 1.88 -29.64 -1.74
CA ALA A 179 1.45 -29.43 -0.36
C ALA A 179 2.24 -28.32 0.36
N ASP A 180 3.52 -28.18 0.02
CA ASP A 180 4.43 -27.18 0.58
C ASP A 180 4.22 -25.76 0.02
N ALA A 181 3.46 -25.61 -1.08
CA ALA A 181 3.05 -24.33 -1.65
C ALA A 181 1.84 -23.70 -0.92
N LEU A 182 1.19 -24.44 -0.02
CA LEU A 182 0.05 -23.96 0.75
C LEU A 182 0.51 -23.10 1.94
N VAL A 183 -0.01 -21.88 2.03
CA VAL A 183 0.37 -20.89 3.05
C VAL A 183 -0.70 -20.84 4.13
N GLY A 184 -0.42 -21.48 5.28
CA GLY A 184 -1.35 -21.55 6.40
C GLY A 184 -2.57 -22.46 6.15
N PRO A 185 -3.43 -22.65 7.16
CA PRO A 185 -4.64 -23.43 7.03
C PRO A 185 -5.74 -22.70 6.21
N PRO A 186 -6.80 -23.40 5.78
CA PRO A 186 -7.95 -22.76 5.13
C PRO A 186 -8.55 -21.63 5.98
N GLY A 187 -8.93 -20.53 5.34
CA GLY A 187 -9.49 -19.33 5.97
C GLY A 187 -8.47 -18.41 6.66
N TRP A 188 -7.23 -18.84 6.82
CA TRP A 188 -6.23 -18.15 7.65
C TRP A 188 -5.86 -16.75 7.16
N TYR A 189 -5.80 -16.53 5.84
CA TYR A 189 -5.30 -15.27 5.27
C TYR A 189 -6.01 -14.02 5.79
N VAL A 190 -7.33 -14.07 5.98
CA VAL A 190 -8.13 -12.91 6.46
C VAL A 190 -8.18 -12.79 7.98
N THR A 191 -7.80 -13.86 8.69
CA THR A 191 -7.79 -13.88 10.16
C THR A 191 -6.39 -13.69 10.75
N ARG A 192 -5.35 -13.61 9.91
CA ARG A 192 -3.96 -13.43 10.37
C ARG A 192 -3.81 -12.07 11.08
N PRO A 193 -2.93 -11.95 12.09
CA PRO A 193 -2.75 -10.72 12.85
C PRO A 193 -2.45 -9.48 11.99
N GLY A 194 -1.58 -9.59 10.98
CA GLY A 194 -1.20 -8.45 10.16
C GLY A 194 -2.24 -8.01 9.12
N PHE A 195 -3.30 -8.79 8.87
CA PHE A 195 -4.31 -8.47 7.84
C PHE A 195 -5.03 -7.16 8.14
N ALA A 196 -5.44 -6.96 9.39
CA ALA A 196 -6.15 -5.76 9.82
C ALA A 196 -5.32 -4.47 9.63
N PHE A 197 -3.99 -4.58 9.68
CA PHE A 197 -3.08 -3.42 9.60
C PHE A 197 -2.55 -3.15 8.18
N GLY A 198 -2.62 -4.14 7.27
CA GLY A 198 -2.14 -4.01 5.89
C GLY A 198 -2.77 -2.81 5.16
N GLY A 199 -4.07 -2.57 5.40
CA GLY A 199 -4.78 -1.42 4.82
C GLY A 199 -4.20 -0.05 5.20
N GLY A 200 -3.56 0.07 6.36
CA GLY A 200 -2.87 1.30 6.80
C GLY A 200 -1.55 1.53 6.06
N GLY A 201 -0.83 0.47 5.71
CA GLY A 201 0.38 0.56 4.88
C GLY A 201 0.07 1.13 3.49
N VAL A 202 -1.02 0.66 2.86
CA VAL A 202 -1.51 1.20 1.58
C VAL A 202 -1.89 2.69 1.71
N ALA A 203 -2.54 3.08 2.81
CA ALA A 203 -2.87 4.48 3.08
C ALA A 203 -1.62 5.36 3.23
N ALA A 204 -0.55 4.84 3.85
CA ALA A 204 0.74 5.53 3.93
C ALA A 204 1.37 5.73 2.55
N VAL A 205 1.27 4.75 1.65
CA VAL A 205 1.72 4.89 0.25
C VAL A 205 0.94 6.02 -0.45
N TRP A 206 -0.39 6.09 -0.30
CA TRP A 206 -1.19 7.16 -0.89
C TRP A 206 -0.85 8.54 -0.34
N LEU A 207 -0.64 8.64 0.99
CA LEU A 207 -0.12 9.87 1.62
C LEU A 207 1.21 10.28 0.99
N GLY A 208 2.12 9.33 0.80
CA GLY A 208 3.40 9.56 0.10
C GLY A 208 3.19 10.10 -1.31
N GLY A 209 2.35 9.45 -2.12
CA GLY A 209 2.04 9.89 -3.48
C GLY A 209 1.47 11.30 -3.54
N ALA A 210 0.54 11.62 -2.64
CA ALA A 210 -0.02 12.96 -2.46
C ALA A 210 1.07 13.98 -2.10
N ALA A 211 1.93 13.66 -1.12
CA ALA A 211 3.05 14.51 -0.72
C ALA A 211 4.03 14.76 -1.88
N GLY A 212 4.32 13.76 -2.71
CA GLY A 212 5.21 13.90 -3.86
C GLY A 212 4.68 14.84 -4.95
N ILE A 213 3.35 14.94 -5.10
CA ILE A 213 2.72 15.94 -5.97
C ILE A 213 2.86 17.33 -5.34
N VAL A 214 2.62 17.46 -4.03
CA VAL A 214 2.79 18.73 -3.30
C VAL A 214 4.22 19.22 -3.35
N ASP A 215 5.21 18.33 -3.26
CA ASP A 215 6.63 18.68 -3.47
C ASP A 215 6.87 19.26 -4.87
N SER A 216 6.27 18.65 -5.89
CA SER A 216 6.42 19.11 -7.27
C SER A 216 5.81 20.51 -7.46
N VAL A 217 4.63 20.75 -6.86
CA VAL A 217 4.00 22.07 -6.81
C VAL A 217 4.89 23.08 -6.09
N ARG A 218 5.45 22.71 -4.93
CA ARG A 218 6.33 23.58 -4.15
C ARG A 218 7.60 23.94 -4.94
N THR A 219 8.28 22.97 -5.53
CA THR A 219 9.46 23.22 -6.37
C THR A 219 9.12 24.16 -7.52
N TRP A 220 8.01 23.89 -8.23
CA TRP A 220 7.54 24.76 -9.29
C TRP A 220 7.29 26.20 -8.84
N LEU A 221 6.68 26.40 -7.67
CA LEU A 221 6.43 27.75 -7.15
C LEU A 221 7.70 28.48 -6.72
N VAL A 222 8.66 27.77 -6.11
CA VAL A 222 9.94 28.35 -5.65
C VAL A 222 10.80 28.83 -6.82
N GLU A 223 10.68 28.20 -7.98
CA GLU A 223 11.41 28.58 -9.20
C GLU A 223 10.79 29.80 -9.93
N ARG A 224 9.62 30.27 -9.52
CA ARG A 224 8.94 31.42 -10.14
C ARG A 224 9.42 32.74 -9.56
N GLU A 225 9.47 33.75 -10.43
CA GLU A 225 9.71 35.14 -10.02
C GLU A 225 8.58 35.70 -9.14
N HIS A 226 7.34 35.25 -9.37
CA HIS A 226 6.17 35.68 -8.61
C HIS A 226 5.22 34.50 -8.30
N VAL A 227 4.78 34.47 -7.04
CA VAL A 227 3.75 33.57 -6.50
C VAL A 227 2.63 34.44 -5.95
N ASP A 228 1.42 34.27 -6.48
CA ASP A 228 0.26 35.07 -6.06
C ASP A 228 -0.41 34.52 -4.78
N GLU A 229 -1.35 35.30 -4.23
CA GLU A 229 -2.05 34.96 -2.98
C GLU A 229 -2.93 33.70 -3.11
N HIS A 230 -3.48 33.42 -4.30
CA HIS A 230 -4.30 32.25 -4.54
C HIS A 230 -3.43 30.98 -4.62
N GLN A 231 -2.27 31.06 -5.26
CA GLN A 231 -1.27 29.99 -5.24
C GLN A 231 -0.81 29.69 -3.81
N CYS A 232 -0.55 30.72 -3.01
CA CYS A 232 -0.23 30.56 -1.59
C CYS A 232 -1.37 29.90 -0.80
N ALA A 233 -2.62 30.33 -1.02
CA ALA A 233 -3.80 29.77 -0.34
C ALA A 233 -4.00 28.29 -0.68
N HIS A 234 -3.85 27.91 -1.96
CA HIS A 234 -3.91 26.52 -2.37
C HIS A 234 -2.77 25.68 -1.79
N LEU A 235 -1.53 26.19 -1.79
CA LEU A 235 -0.40 25.50 -1.18
C LEU A 235 -0.61 25.29 0.33
N GLY A 236 -1.16 26.29 1.03
CA GLY A 236 -1.54 26.17 2.43
C GLY A 236 -2.56 25.07 2.67
N ALA A 237 -3.64 25.01 1.88
CA ALA A 237 -4.65 23.95 1.97
C ALA A 237 -4.06 22.56 1.71
N LEU A 238 -3.24 22.42 0.66
CA LEU A 238 -2.51 21.18 0.33
C LEU A 238 -1.61 20.74 1.49
N HIS A 239 -0.84 21.66 2.06
CA HIS A 239 0.02 21.38 3.20
C HIS A 239 -0.78 20.91 4.42
N THR A 240 -1.88 21.61 4.75
CA THR A 240 -2.74 21.27 5.89
C THR A 240 -3.32 19.86 5.75
N THR A 241 -3.87 19.50 4.59
CA THR A 241 -4.48 18.16 4.43
C THR A 241 -3.45 17.03 4.49
N VAL A 242 -2.26 17.23 3.91
CA VAL A 242 -1.17 16.23 3.97
C VAL A 242 -0.71 16.03 5.42
N ARG A 243 -0.48 17.12 6.16
CA ARG A 243 -0.03 17.06 7.55
C ARG A 243 -1.09 16.51 8.51
N ALA A 244 -2.37 16.79 8.25
CA ALA A 244 -3.47 16.23 9.05
C ALA A 244 -3.55 14.71 8.90
N THR A 245 -3.45 14.20 7.68
CA THR A 245 -3.45 12.76 7.40
C THR A 245 -2.19 12.07 7.91
N GLU A 246 -1.02 12.71 7.78
CA GLU A 246 0.23 12.23 8.36
C GLU A 246 0.10 12.06 9.88
N ALA A 247 -0.43 13.06 10.58
CA ALA A 247 -0.62 13.01 12.02
C ALA A 247 -1.60 11.89 12.45
N LEU A 248 -2.68 11.68 11.68
CA LEU A 248 -3.62 10.59 11.91
C LEU A 248 -2.96 9.21 11.76
N LEU A 249 -2.21 9.00 10.68
CA LEU A 249 -1.47 7.75 10.47
C LEU A 249 -0.40 7.53 11.55
N ALA A 250 0.38 8.56 11.91
CA ALA A 250 1.36 8.43 12.98
C ALA A 250 0.69 8.03 14.31
N ARG A 251 -0.44 8.67 14.65
CA ARG A 251 -1.19 8.31 15.85
C ARG A 251 -1.79 6.90 15.78
N ALA A 252 -2.24 6.46 14.60
CA ALA A 252 -2.75 5.11 14.43
C ALA A 252 -1.65 4.05 14.60
N ALA A 253 -0.45 4.29 14.07
CA ALA A 253 0.71 3.43 14.29
C ALA A 253 1.03 3.29 15.78
N GLU A 254 1.05 4.40 16.54
CA GLU A 254 1.25 4.36 17.99
C GLU A 254 0.21 3.52 18.73
N LEU A 255 -1.05 3.59 18.31
CA LEU A 255 -2.15 2.87 18.95
C LEU A 255 -2.12 1.38 18.63
N ILE A 256 -1.62 1.02 17.45
CA ILE A 256 -1.42 -0.37 17.03
C ILE A 256 -0.30 -1.03 17.85
N ASP A 257 0.80 -0.32 18.09
CA ASP A 257 1.95 -0.87 18.81
C ASP A 257 1.85 -0.74 20.34
N GLN A 258 0.81 -0.08 20.86
CA GLN A 258 0.62 0.09 22.30
C GLN A 258 0.28 -1.26 22.97
N PRO A 259 1.00 -1.66 24.05
CA PRO A 259 0.66 -2.86 24.80
C PRO A 259 -0.75 -2.76 25.41
N THR A 260 -1.57 -3.79 25.20
CA THR A 260 -2.84 -3.96 25.91
C THR A 260 -2.56 -4.25 27.39
N ARG A 261 -3.31 -3.61 28.30
CA ARG A 261 -3.04 -3.65 29.76
C ARG A 261 -3.24 -5.04 30.37
N ASP A 262 -3.92 -5.96 29.69
CA ASP A 262 -4.26 -7.29 30.22
C ASP A 262 -3.28 -8.40 29.78
N SER A 263 -2.28 -8.08 28.93
CA SER A 263 -1.27 -9.05 28.45
C SER A 263 -0.14 -9.33 29.45
N ALA A 264 -0.25 -8.88 30.70
CA ALA A 264 0.78 -9.09 31.73
C ALA A 264 0.72 -10.48 32.41
N GLY A 265 -0.24 -11.35 32.04
CA GLY A 265 -0.53 -12.59 32.78
C GLY A 265 -0.54 -13.90 32.00
N SER A 266 -0.56 -13.91 30.66
CA SER A 266 -0.63 -15.15 29.88
C SER A 266 0.46 -15.19 28.81
N ALA A 267 1.23 -16.28 28.80
CA ALA A 267 2.10 -16.65 27.69
C ALA A 267 1.22 -17.05 26.50
N GLY A 268 0.70 -16.06 25.81
CA GLY A 268 -0.17 -16.16 24.65
C GLY A 268 -0.45 -14.75 24.16
N ARG A 269 0.21 -14.34 23.09
CA ARG A 269 0.10 -13.02 22.48
C ARG A 269 -1.24 -12.87 21.77
N ASP A 270 -2.34 -12.81 22.53
CA ASP A 270 -3.61 -12.27 22.05
C ASP A 270 -3.51 -10.74 22.11
N HIS A 271 -2.89 -10.15 21.09
CA HIS A 271 -2.54 -8.73 21.03
C HIS A 271 -3.72 -7.79 20.73
N LEU A 272 -4.97 -8.23 20.75
CA LEU A 272 -6.10 -7.36 20.43
C LEU A 272 -7.30 -7.59 21.35
N ASP A 273 -7.32 -6.91 22.49
CA ASP A 273 -8.56 -6.70 23.27
C ASP A 273 -9.54 -5.75 22.56
N ARG A 274 -9.15 -5.14 21.42
CA ARG A 274 -9.94 -4.13 20.68
C ARG A 274 -9.81 -4.20 19.15
N PRO A 275 -10.06 -5.35 18.51
CA PRO A 275 -9.91 -5.52 17.06
C PRO A 275 -10.81 -4.55 16.26
N ASP A 276 -12.05 -4.36 16.70
CA ASP A 276 -13.01 -3.50 16.00
C ASP A 276 -12.61 -2.01 16.02
N GLN A 277 -12.00 -1.55 17.12
CA GLN A 277 -11.54 -0.16 17.24
C GLN A 277 -10.33 0.10 16.33
N LEU A 278 -9.38 -0.84 16.30
CA LEU A 278 -8.21 -0.73 15.44
C LEU A 278 -8.58 -0.85 13.96
N GLU A 279 -9.51 -1.73 13.61
CA GLU A 279 -10.01 -1.81 12.23
C GLU A 279 -10.72 -0.51 11.82
N THR A 280 -11.57 0.04 12.69
CA THR A 280 -12.23 1.34 12.46
C THR A 280 -11.20 2.46 12.26
N LEU A 281 -10.12 2.46 13.06
CA LEU A 281 -9.04 3.42 12.93
C LEU A 281 -8.28 3.28 11.61
N ILE A 282 -7.98 2.06 11.17
CA ILE A 282 -7.35 1.80 9.86
C ILE A 282 -8.25 2.27 8.72
N GLN A 283 -9.55 1.97 8.76
CA GLN A 283 -10.49 2.45 7.74
C GLN A 283 -10.60 3.97 7.75
N THR A 284 -10.54 4.60 8.92
CA THR A 284 -10.48 6.07 9.04
C THR A 284 -9.22 6.64 8.41
N CYS A 285 -8.05 6.02 8.62
CA CYS A 285 -6.79 6.42 7.99
C CYS A 285 -6.87 6.30 6.46
N ARG A 286 -7.44 5.22 5.94
CA ARG A 286 -7.66 5.01 4.51
C ARG A 286 -8.57 6.09 3.91
N ALA A 287 -9.68 6.41 4.58
CA ALA A 287 -10.59 7.46 4.15
C ALA A 287 -9.95 8.86 4.17
N ALA A 288 -9.14 9.16 5.19
CA ALA A 288 -8.41 10.43 5.28
C ALA A 288 -7.35 10.58 4.18
N ALA A 289 -6.60 9.49 3.90
CA ALA A 289 -5.63 9.45 2.81
C ALA A 289 -6.30 9.58 1.44
N GLU A 290 -7.45 8.94 1.23
CA GLU A 290 -8.24 9.10 0.01
C GLU A 290 -8.72 10.53 -0.18
N ARG A 291 -9.29 11.15 0.86
CA ARG A 291 -9.73 12.55 0.83
C ARG A 291 -8.57 13.49 0.51
N THR A 292 -7.41 13.25 1.12
CA THR A 292 -6.19 14.02 0.87
C THR A 292 -5.75 13.88 -0.59
N ALA A 293 -5.76 12.67 -1.14
CA ALA A 293 -5.43 12.44 -2.54
C ALA A 293 -6.41 13.18 -3.48
N CYS A 294 -7.71 13.13 -3.21
CA CYS A 294 -8.73 13.87 -3.97
C CYS A 294 -8.49 15.39 -3.92
N GLU A 295 -8.18 15.95 -2.75
CA GLU A 295 -7.89 17.38 -2.61
C GLU A 295 -6.59 17.79 -3.31
N VAL A 296 -5.56 16.93 -3.29
CA VAL A 296 -4.31 17.13 -4.03
C VAL A 296 -4.56 17.09 -5.54
N LEU A 297 -5.31 16.10 -6.04
CA LEU A 297 -5.65 15.96 -7.45
C LEU A 297 -6.47 17.15 -7.96
N ASP A 298 -7.34 17.75 -7.13
CA ASP A 298 -8.12 18.93 -7.49
C ASP A 298 -7.30 20.22 -7.46
N ARG A 299 -6.52 20.45 -6.40
CA ARG A 299 -5.84 21.73 -6.19
C ARG A 299 -4.51 21.84 -6.91
N ALA A 300 -3.71 20.78 -6.99
CA ALA A 300 -2.38 20.86 -7.58
C ALA A 300 -2.37 21.37 -9.04
N PRO A 301 -3.29 20.93 -9.93
CA PRO A 301 -3.40 21.49 -11.28
C PRO A 301 -3.76 22.97 -11.31
N LYS A 302 -4.60 23.44 -10.37
CA LYS A 302 -5.00 24.85 -10.25
C LYS A 302 -3.83 25.75 -9.88
N VAL A 303 -2.90 25.24 -9.06
CA VAL A 303 -1.68 25.96 -8.66
C VAL A 303 -0.64 25.97 -9.78
N ALA A 304 -0.39 24.79 -10.36
CA ALA A 304 0.67 24.58 -11.35
C ALA A 304 0.32 25.22 -12.71
N GLY A 305 -0.95 25.15 -13.10
CA GLY A 305 -1.41 25.48 -14.44
C GLY A 305 -0.97 24.46 -15.49
N PRO A 306 -1.22 24.75 -16.78
CA PRO A 306 -0.96 23.79 -17.86
C PRO A 306 0.52 23.54 -18.11
N THR A 307 1.42 24.46 -17.75
CA THR A 307 2.84 24.34 -18.08
C THR A 307 3.49 23.10 -17.45
N PRO A 308 3.45 22.86 -16.11
CA PRO A 308 3.97 21.62 -15.54
C PRO A 308 3.24 20.39 -16.03
N MET A 309 1.92 20.47 -16.25
CA MET A 309 1.13 19.34 -16.76
C MET A 309 1.53 18.89 -18.17
N CYS A 310 2.05 19.80 -18.99
CA CYS A 310 2.43 19.49 -20.38
C CYS A 310 3.94 19.41 -20.61
N ARG A 311 4.76 20.00 -19.74
CA ARG A 311 6.22 20.08 -19.90
C ARG A 311 7.01 19.30 -18.85
N ASP A 312 6.36 18.85 -17.77
CA ASP A 312 6.93 17.90 -16.81
C ASP A 312 6.13 16.59 -16.85
N ARG A 313 6.68 15.61 -17.58
CA ARG A 313 6.09 14.26 -17.66
C ARG A 313 5.93 13.63 -16.28
N ARG A 314 6.84 13.87 -15.34
CA ARG A 314 6.78 13.26 -14.00
C ARG A 314 5.62 13.84 -13.20
N PHE A 315 5.42 15.15 -13.26
CA PHE A 315 4.27 15.78 -12.60
C PHE A 315 2.94 15.24 -13.14
N ALA A 316 2.79 15.20 -14.47
CA ALA A 316 1.59 14.66 -15.12
C ALA A 316 1.37 13.18 -14.75
N GLN A 317 2.44 12.39 -14.74
CA GLN A 317 2.36 10.97 -14.42
C GLN A 317 1.94 10.73 -12.96
N ARG A 318 2.48 11.49 -12.00
CA ARG A 318 2.08 11.37 -10.58
C ARG A 318 0.59 11.63 -10.37
N LEU A 319 0.03 12.62 -11.06
CA LEU A 319 -1.41 12.90 -11.02
C LEU A 319 -2.21 11.70 -11.58
N ALA A 320 -1.81 11.18 -12.74
CA ALA A 320 -2.47 10.03 -13.36
C ALA A 320 -2.40 8.78 -12.48
N ASP A 321 -1.23 8.50 -11.90
CA ASP A 321 -1.01 7.36 -11.02
C ASP A 321 -1.86 7.44 -9.75
N LEU A 322 -1.84 8.60 -9.07
CA LEU A 322 -2.60 8.78 -7.83
C LEU A 322 -4.11 8.65 -8.07
N LEU A 323 -4.60 9.17 -9.20
CA LEU A 323 -6.00 9.07 -9.61
C LEU A 323 -6.46 7.61 -9.70
N VAL A 324 -5.63 6.73 -10.27
CA VAL A 324 -5.94 5.29 -10.40
C VAL A 324 -5.75 4.57 -9.07
N TYR A 325 -4.59 4.76 -8.42
CA TYR A 325 -4.22 3.92 -7.27
C TYR A 325 -5.12 4.14 -6.07
N VAL A 326 -5.54 5.39 -5.81
CA VAL A 326 -6.42 5.68 -4.67
C VAL A 326 -7.80 5.02 -4.80
N ARG A 327 -8.22 4.58 -5.99
CA ARG A 327 -9.50 3.87 -6.21
C ARG A 327 -9.53 2.44 -5.68
N GLN A 328 -8.45 1.95 -5.10
CA GLN A 328 -8.51 0.80 -4.19
C GLN A 328 -9.26 1.12 -2.88
N HIS A 329 -9.53 2.40 -2.60
CA HIS A 329 -10.62 2.82 -1.74
C HIS A 329 -11.90 2.99 -2.58
N HIS A 330 -12.95 2.23 -2.28
CA HIS A 330 -14.20 2.17 -3.05
C HIS A 330 -15.16 3.34 -2.73
N ALA A 331 -14.58 4.52 -2.47
CA ALA A 331 -15.27 5.78 -2.17
C ALA A 331 -16.42 5.59 -1.17
N GLU A 332 -17.65 5.88 -1.57
CA GLU A 332 -18.84 5.86 -0.72
C GLU A 332 -19.13 4.47 -0.14
N ARG A 333 -18.72 3.38 -0.80
CA ARG A 333 -18.92 2.01 -0.27
C ARG A 333 -18.06 1.78 0.98
N ASP A 334 -16.80 2.22 0.94
CA ASP A 334 -15.89 2.11 2.07
C ASP A 334 -16.28 3.11 3.17
N LEU A 335 -16.70 4.33 2.82
CA LEU A 335 -17.23 5.30 3.78
C LEU A 335 -18.52 4.82 4.47
N ALA A 336 -19.43 4.17 3.74
CA ALA A 336 -20.63 3.59 4.33
C ALA A 336 -20.29 2.44 5.30
N THR A 337 -19.26 1.66 4.98
CA THR A 337 -18.75 0.62 5.88
C THR A 337 -18.16 1.22 7.14
N LEU A 338 -17.35 2.27 7.01
CA LEU A 338 -16.83 3.03 8.15
C LEU A 338 -17.96 3.64 8.99
N GLY A 339 -18.96 4.26 8.37
CA GLY A 339 -20.09 4.86 9.07
C GLY A 339 -20.89 3.85 9.88
N ARG A 340 -21.14 2.64 9.35
CA ARG A 340 -21.78 1.55 10.11
C ARG A 340 -20.94 1.11 11.31
N ARG A 341 -19.61 1.05 11.18
CA ARG A 341 -18.70 0.71 12.29
C ARG A 341 -18.73 1.77 13.40
N VAL A 342 -18.74 3.05 13.02
CA VAL A 342 -18.87 4.17 13.98
C VAL A 342 -20.18 4.05 14.76
N LEU A 343 -21.30 3.81 14.07
CA LEU A 343 -22.60 3.61 14.74
C LEU A 343 -22.60 2.41 15.68
N ALA A 344 -22.00 1.29 15.29
CA ALA A 344 -21.92 0.10 16.13
C ALA A 344 -21.08 0.34 17.40
N GLY A 345 -19.93 1.02 17.28
CA GLY A 345 -19.05 1.31 18.42
C GLY A 345 -19.60 2.35 19.42
N GLU A 346 -20.65 3.10 19.05
CA GLU A 346 -21.36 4.00 19.96
C GLU A 346 -22.40 3.28 20.85
N HIS A 347 -22.84 2.07 20.47
CA HIS A 347 -23.83 1.29 21.23
C HIS A 347 -23.20 0.40 22.33
N ASP A 348 -21.88 0.22 22.31
CA ASP A 348 -21.12 -0.56 23.30
C ASP A 348 -20.52 0.31 24.44
N ARG A 349 -20.99 1.56 24.59
CA ARG A 349 -20.63 2.49 25.69
C ARG A 349 -21.85 2.81 26.56
#